data_AF-A0A832CK67-F1
#
_entry.id   AF-A0A832CK67-F1
#
_cell.length_a   1.000
_cell.length_b   1.000
_cell.length_c   1.000
_cell.angle_alpha   90.00
_cell.angle_beta   90.00
_cell.angle_gamma   90.00
#
_symmetry.space_group_name_H-M   'P 1'
#
loop_
_entity.id
_entity.type
_entity.pdbx_description
1 polymer ?
#
loop_
_entity_poly.entity_id
_entity_poly.type
_entity_poly.pdbx_seq_one_letter_code
_entity_poly.pdbx_strand_id
1 'polypeptide(L)'
;MQVVQVDAPAGLRTNGAAPRCGARASPAADPVRLYLVQMRELPVLDRQTELEVAQEMERARRIWRRTLLASDWILSRCERLLLRVSRGQIRLDHALQLYGEDRDAVRLRLHCTLETLGGMRRRSRRLFETAISPRIPVYRRRQAWKQLLRLRRRAARLVEEMGIRSRRLRQWLERMQRAAQYMDALAAQGERQRLARLVRRLQETPRTLGRWLAAVQSRQAAFE
;
A
#
# COMPACT_ATOMS: atom_id res chain seq x y z
N MET A 1 6.57 10.99 -30.14
CA MET A 1 5.65 10.85 -28.98
C MET A 1 6.16 11.75 -27.87
N GLN A 2 5.60 12.95 -27.78
CA GLN A 2 5.96 13.96 -26.78
C GLN A 2 5.55 13.48 -25.39
N VAL A 3 6.53 13.46 -24.49
CA VAL A 3 6.33 13.33 -23.05
C VAL A 3 5.71 14.63 -22.59
N VAL A 4 4.46 14.57 -22.14
CA VAL A 4 3.79 15.70 -21.49
C VAL A 4 4.54 15.98 -20.19
N GLN A 5 5.36 17.03 -20.22
CA GLN A 5 5.83 17.73 -19.02
C GLN A 5 4.61 18.15 -18.24
N VAL A 6 4.41 17.54 -17.08
CA VAL A 6 3.51 18.06 -16.05
C VAL A 6 4.37 19.00 -15.23
N ASP A 7 4.23 20.29 -15.50
CA ASP A 7 4.85 21.34 -14.71
C ASP A 7 4.41 21.19 -13.25
N ALA A 8 5.40 21.03 -12.38
CA ALA A 8 5.24 21.16 -10.95
C ALA A 8 4.73 22.58 -10.64
N PRO A 9 3.82 22.76 -9.66
CA PRO A 9 3.44 24.10 -9.24
C PRO A 9 4.71 24.87 -8.83
N ALA A 10 4.95 25.96 -9.54
CA ALA A 10 6.07 26.86 -9.32
C ALA A 10 5.95 27.45 -7.92
N GLY A 11 6.80 26.99 -6.99
CA GLY A 11 6.79 27.50 -5.61
C GLY A 11 7.78 26.89 -4.63
N LEU A 12 8.40 25.75 -4.92
CA LEU A 12 9.43 25.16 -4.04
C LEU A 12 10.76 24.97 -4.78
N ARG A 13 11.36 26.10 -5.18
CA ARG A 13 12.82 26.17 -5.34
C ARG A 13 13.41 26.76 -4.07
N THR A 14 13.46 25.97 -3.01
CA THR A 14 14.39 26.24 -1.91
C THR A 14 15.63 25.40 -2.16
N ASN A 15 16.75 26.09 -2.34
CA ASN A 15 18.08 25.54 -2.50
C ASN A 15 18.31 24.28 -1.66
N GLY A 16 18.95 23.27 -2.27
CA GLY A 16 19.49 22.11 -1.58
C GLY A 16 20.57 22.53 -0.58
N ALA A 17 20.15 22.90 0.62
CA ALA A 17 20.98 22.88 1.80
C ALA A 17 20.35 21.84 2.74
N ALA A 18 20.96 20.65 2.79
CA ALA A 18 20.77 19.77 3.94
C ALA A 18 20.98 20.59 5.22
N PRO A 19 20.21 20.36 6.31
CA PRO A 19 20.42 21.09 7.55
C PRO A 19 21.87 20.88 7.98
N ARG A 20 22.68 21.94 7.85
CA ARG A 20 24.05 21.96 8.36
C ARG A 20 23.90 21.96 9.88
N CYS A 21 23.94 20.78 10.47
CA CYS A 21 24.11 20.60 11.90
C CYS A 21 25.54 21.05 12.25
N GLY A 22 25.70 22.38 12.31
CA GLY A 22 26.97 23.07 12.49
C GLY A 22 26.98 23.79 13.83
N ALA A 23 26.80 23.07 14.92
CA ALA A 23 27.23 23.51 16.24
C ALA A 23 27.47 22.27 17.11
N ARG A 24 28.72 22.08 17.53
CA ARG A 24 29.10 21.04 18.51
C ARG A 24 28.19 21.17 19.74
N ALA A 25 27.34 20.18 19.96
CA ALA A 25 26.64 20.05 21.23
C ALA A 25 27.69 19.75 22.31
N SER A 26 27.93 20.71 23.20
CA SER A 26 28.60 20.41 24.46
C SER A 26 27.71 19.42 25.22
N PRO A 27 28.24 18.33 25.81
CA PRO A 27 27.45 17.28 26.45
C PRO A 27 26.66 17.75 27.69
N ALA A 28 26.72 19.04 28.04
CA ALA A 28 25.98 19.69 29.12
C ALA A 28 24.83 20.60 28.64
N ALA A 29 24.49 20.62 27.34
CA ALA A 29 23.37 21.42 26.85
C ALA A 29 22.02 20.77 27.25
N ASP A 30 21.22 21.52 27.99
CA ASP A 30 19.83 21.15 28.33
C ASP A 30 19.07 20.73 27.05
N PRO A 31 18.50 19.52 26.98
CA PRO A 31 17.74 19.04 25.82
C PRO A 31 16.57 19.97 25.46
N VAL A 32 16.02 20.69 26.44
CA VAL A 32 14.98 21.71 26.21
C VAL A 32 15.53 22.85 25.36
N ARG A 33 16.72 23.35 25.69
CA ARG A 33 17.37 24.45 24.97
C ARG A 33 17.72 24.06 23.54
N LEU A 34 18.17 22.82 23.33
CA LEU A 34 18.44 22.25 22.00
C LEU A 34 17.15 22.19 21.15
N TYR A 35 16.05 21.72 21.73
CA TYR A 35 14.77 21.64 21.03
C TYR A 35 14.21 23.02 20.64
N LEU A 36 14.32 24.01 21.54
CA LEU A 36 13.85 25.38 21.25
C LEU A 36 14.63 26.03 20.09
N VAL A 37 15.93 25.77 19.99
CA VAL A 37 16.73 26.23 18.84
C VAL A 37 16.26 25.55 17.55
N GLN A 38 16.04 24.23 17.56
CA GLN A 38 15.52 23.48 16.41
C GLN A 38 14.13 23.96 15.97
N MET A 39 13.24 24.26 16.93
CA MET A 39 11.91 24.79 16.64
C MET A 39 11.97 26.20 16.05
N ARG A 40 12.90 27.06 16.50
CA ARG A 40 13.07 28.41 15.98
C ARG A 40 13.48 28.42 14.50
N GLU A 41 14.14 27.37 14.04
CA GLU A 41 14.59 27.22 12.65
C GLU A 41 13.45 26.81 11.68
N LEU A 42 12.33 26.28 12.19
CA LEU A 42 11.19 25.89 11.36
C LEU A 42 10.29 27.13 11.07
N PRO A 43 10.06 27.49 9.80
CA PRO A 43 9.18 28.59 9.46
C PRO A 43 7.73 28.27 9.84
N VAL A 44 7.01 29.25 10.37
CA VAL A 44 5.57 29.14 10.60
C VAL A 44 4.88 29.08 9.24
N LEU A 45 4.04 28.07 9.04
CA LEU A 45 3.27 27.88 7.81
C LEU A 45 2.12 28.89 7.75
N ASP A 46 1.92 29.51 6.60
CA ASP A 46 0.67 30.22 6.32
C ASP A 46 -0.48 29.22 6.16
N ARG A 47 -1.71 29.66 6.41
CA ARG A 47 -2.92 28.83 6.29
C ARG A 47 -3.04 28.19 4.90
N GLN A 48 -2.68 28.92 3.83
CA GLN A 48 -2.73 28.39 2.47
C GLN A 48 -1.74 27.23 2.31
N THR A 49 -0.51 27.41 2.78
CA THR A 49 0.53 26.38 2.75
C THR A 49 0.16 25.17 3.60
N GLU A 50 -0.43 25.38 4.78
CA GLU A 50 -0.93 24.28 5.63
C GLU A 50 -1.96 23.44 4.87
N LEU A 51 -2.92 24.08 4.19
CA LEU A 51 -3.93 23.39 3.39
C LEU A 51 -3.33 22.63 2.20
N GLU A 52 -2.37 23.23 1.50
CA GLU A 52 -1.67 22.60 0.38
C GLU A 52 -0.91 21.35 0.83
N VAL A 53 -0.11 21.47 1.89
CA VAL A 53 0.64 20.35 2.49
C VAL A 53 -0.32 19.27 2.97
N ALA A 54 -1.42 19.64 3.65
CA ALA A 54 -2.43 18.67 4.10
C ALA A 54 -3.07 17.91 2.93
N GLN A 55 -3.41 18.62 1.84
CA GLN A 55 -3.95 17.99 0.63
C GLN A 55 -2.93 17.07 -0.04
N GLU A 56 -1.67 17.49 -0.13
CA GLU A 56 -0.59 16.67 -0.68
C GLU A 56 -0.40 15.39 0.14
N MET A 57 -0.34 15.50 1.46
CA MET A 57 -0.26 14.36 2.38
C MET A 57 -1.44 13.41 2.19
N GLU A 58 -2.66 13.92 2.02
CA GLU A 58 -3.84 13.08 1.80
C GLU A 58 -3.81 12.38 0.43
N ARG A 59 -3.38 13.09 -0.63
CA ARG A 59 -3.17 12.52 -1.97
C ARG A 59 -2.10 11.42 -1.93
N ALA A 60 -0.97 11.68 -1.28
CA ALA A 60 0.12 10.72 -1.12
C ALA A 60 -0.34 9.47 -0.36
N ARG A 61 -1.06 9.64 0.77
CA ARG A 61 -1.64 8.52 1.55
C ARG A 61 -2.60 7.67 0.70
N ARG A 62 -3.44 8.30 -0.11
CA ARG A 62 -4.38 7.62 -1.00
C ARG A 62 -3.66 6.83 -2.09
N ILE A 63 -2.65 7.42 -2.72
CA ILE A 63 -1.82 6.76 -3.75
C ILE A 63 -1.05 5.57 -3.15
N TRP A 64 -0.41 5.74 -2.01
CA TRP A 64 0.28 4.67 -1.30
C TRP A 64 -0.67 3.52 -0.95
N ARG A 65 -1.84 3.84 -0.38
CA ARG A 65 -2.87 2.84 -0.03
C ARG A 65 -3.36 2.06 -1.24
N ARG A 66 -3.69 2.74 -2.35
CA ARG A 66 -4.10 2.10 -3.61
C ARG A 66 -3.03 1.19 -4.18
N THR A 67 -1.78 1.60 -4.06
CA THR A 67 -0.64 0.79 -4.50
C THR A 67 -0.52 -0.48 -3.67
N LEU A 68 -0.64 -0.37 -2.35
CA LEU A 68 -0.58 -1.52 -1.47
C LEU A 68 -1.69 -2.52 -1.73
N LEU A 69 -2.92 -2.03 -1.89
CA LEU A 69 -4.09 -2.86 -2.17
C LEU A 69 -4.07 -3.48 -3.58
N ALA A 70 -3.09 -3.16 -4.43
CA ALA A 70 -2.96 -3.78 -5.75
C ALA A 70 -2.50 -5.25 -5.70
N SER A 71 -1.90 -5.70 -4.59
CA SER A 71 -1.47 -7.09 -4.41
C SER A 71 -2.61 -8.00 -3.93
N ASP A 72 -2.75 -9.18 -4.55
CA ASP A 72 -3.79 -10.16 -4.18
C ASP A 72 -3.61 -10.69 -2.76
N TRP A 73 -2.36 -10.87 -2.33
CA TRP A 73 -2.07 -11.34 -0.99
C TRP A 73 -2.58 -10.36 0.08
N ILE A 74 -2.34 -9.06 -0.11
CA ILE A 74 -2.82 -8.02 0.81
C ILE A 74 -4.35 -7.98 0.80
N LEU A 75 -4.98 -8.01 -0.38
CA LEU A 75 -6.44 -8.08 -0.50
C LEU A 75 -7.01 -9.29 0.27
N SER A 76 -6.39 -10.46 0.18
CA SER A 76 -6.82 -11.65 0.92
C SER A 76 -6.68 -11.50 2.45
N ARG A 77 -5.76 -10.64 2.92
CA ARG A 77 -5.58 -10.33 4.34
C ARG A 77 -6.63 -9.32 4.79
N CYS A 78 -6.92 -8.32 3.97
CA CYS A 78 -8.02 -7.38 4.17
C CYS A 78 -9.36 -8.12 4.30
N GLU A 79 -9.69 -9.00 3.35
CA GLU A 79 -10.93 -9.79 3.38
C GLU A 79 -11.05 -10.64 4.66
N ARG A 80 -9.95 -11.31 5.06
CA ARG A 80 -9.93 -12.07 6.32
C ARG A 80 -10.13 -11.19 7.54
N LEU A 81 -9.55 -9.99 7.56
CA LEU A 81 -9.76 -9.04 8.65
C LEU A 81 -11.23 -8.61 8.70
N LEU A 82 -11.80 -8.22 7.56
CA LEU A 82 -13.20 -7.83 7.44
C LEU A 82 -14.15 -8.96 7.87
N LEU A 83 -13.85 -10.20 7.51
CA LEU A 83 -14.62 -11.37 7.93
C LEU A 83 -14.59 -11.56 9.46
N ARG A 84 -13.43 -11.36 10.10
CA ARG A 84 -13.31 -11.44 11.57
C ARG A 84 -14.11 -10.34 12.26
N VAL A 85 -14.14 -9.14 11.68
CA VAL A 85 -14.95 -8.02 12.15
C VAL A 85 -16.44 -8.32 11.99
N SER A 86 -16.86 -8.85 10.84
CA SER A 86 -18.25 -9.28 10.60
C SER A 86 -18.73 -10.33 11.59
N ARG A 87 -17.84 -11.22 12.04
CA ARG A 87 -18.12 -12.27 13.02
C ARG A 87 -18.07 -11.78 14.48
N GLY A 88 -17.84 -10.49 14.71
CA GLY A 88 -17.73 -9.93 16.06
C GLY A 88 -16.43 -10.26 16.82
N GLN A 89 -15.44 -10.89 16.17
CA GLN A 89 -14.16 -11.25 16.83
C GLN A 89 -13.26 -10.04 17.09
N ILE A 90 -13.44 -8.96 16.32
CA ILE A 90 -12.68 -7.72 16.42
C ILE A 90 -13.69 -6.58 16.38
N ARG A 91 -13.61 -5.64 17.32
CA ARG A 91 -14.44 -4.44 17.31
C ARG A 91 -14.18 -3.62 16.04
N LEU A 92 -15.25 -3.08 15.46
CA LEU A 92 -15.21 -2.25 14.24
C LEU A 92 -14.20 -1.13 14.35
N ASP A 93 -14.23 -0.38 15.47
CA ASP A 93 -13.34 0.75 15.72
C ASP A 93 -11.87 0.36 15.61
N HIS A 94 -11.45 -0.82 16.08
CA HIS A 94 -10.03 -1.24 16.06
C HIS A 94 -9.52 -1.67 14.68
N ALA A 95 -10.42 -1.99 13.75
CA ALA A 95 -10.07 -2.46 12.42
C ALA A 95 -10.17 -1.35 11.36
N LEU A 96 -11.22 -0.53 11.45
CA LEU A 96 -11.58 0.48 10.45
C LEU A 96 -11.37 1.90 10.99
N GLN A 97 -11.25 2.86 10.06
CA GLN A 97 -11.27 4.29 10.33
C GLN A 97 -12.72 4.74 10.12
N LEU A 98 -13.45 4.94 11.22
CA LEU A 98 -14.81 5.45 11.18
C LEU A 98 -14.77 6.95 11.49
N TYR A 99 -15.19 7.78 10.55
CA TYR A 99 -15.24 9.24 10.71
C TYR A 99 -16.70 9.68 10.90
N GLY A 100 -17.24 9.50 12.10
CA GLY A 100 -18.61 9.93 12.44
C GLY A 100 -19.73 9.15 11.73
N GLU A 101 -19.43 8.04 11.05
CA GLU A 101 -20.43 7.20 10.40
C GLU A 101 -21.18 6.31 11.41
N ASP A 102 -22.46 6.06 11.13
CA ASP A 102 -23.28 5.13 11.90
C ASP A 102 -22.75 3.70 11.81
N ARG A 103 -22.58 3.06 12.98
CA ARG A 103 -21.99 1.73 13.10
C ARG A 103 -22.79 0.67 12.33
N ASP A 104 -24.11 0.79 12.32
CA ASP A 104 -24.98 -0.18 11.67
C ASP A 104 -24.95 -0.05 10.14
N ALA A 105 -24.88 1.18 9.62
CA ALA A 105 -24.65 1.43 8.20
C ALA A 105 -23.32 0.82 7.73
N VAL A 106 -22.26 0.96 8.53
CA VAL A 106 -20.95 0.35 8.24
C VAL A 106 -21.03 -1.18 8.24
N ARG A 107 -21.79 -1.78 9.16
CA ARG A 107 -21.99 -3.25 9.21
C ARG A 107 -22.70 -3.77 7.96
N LEU A 108 -23.77 -3.09 7.53
CA LEU A 108 -24.51 -3.44 6.32
C LEU A 108 -23.60 -3.37 5.08
N ARG A 109 -22.85 -2.26 4.92
CA ARG A 109 -21.86 -2.11 3.83
C ARG A 109 -20.80 -3.21 3.87
N LEU A 110 -20.33 -3.55 5.07
CA LEU A 110 -19.33 -4.60 5.26
C LEU A 110 -19.85 -5.95 4.76
N HIS A 111 -21.09 -6.32 5.09
CA HIS A 111 -21.69 -7.58 4.66
C HIS A 111 -21.78 -7.67 3.13
N CYS A 112 -22.39 -6.67 2.48
CA CYS A 112 -22.51 -6.62 1.01
C CYS A 112 -21.13 -6.64 0.32
N THR A 113 -20.14 -5.97 0.91
CA THR A 113 -18.77 -5.93 0.38
C THR A 113 -18.10 -7.30 0.47
N LEU A 114 -18.29 -8.02 1.58
CA LEU A 114 -17.72 -9.36 1.77
C LEU A 114 -18.27 -10.39 0.78
N GLU A 115 -19.58 -10.36 0.51
CA GLU A 115 -20.18 -11.23 -0.50
C GLU A 115 -19.56 -11.01 -1.89
N THR A 116 -19.44 -9.74 -2.26
CA THR A 116 -18.83 -9.31 -3.53
C THR A 116 -17.36 -9.72 -3.62
N LEU A 117 -16.58 -9.50 -2.56
CA LEU A 117 -15.16 -9.84 -2.50
C LEU A 117 -14.92 -11.35 -2.60
N GLY A 118 -15.77 -12.17 -1.98
CA GLY A 118 -15.68 -13.62 -2.06
C GLY A 118 -15.82 -14.15 -3.50
N GLY A 119 -16.75 -13.57 -4.27
CA GLY A 119 -16.91 -13.87 -5.70
C GLY A 119 -15.71 -13.41 -6.52
N MET A 120 -15.21 -12.19 -6.29
CA MET A 120 -14.04 -11.64 -6.96
C MET A 120 -12.79 -12.48 -6.71
N ARG A 121 -12.56 -12.96 -5.48
CA ARG A 121 -11.40 -13.78 -5.12
C ARG A 121 -11.40 -15.13 -5.83
N ARG A 122 -12.55 -15.81 -5.91
CA ARG A 122 -12.66 -17.07 -6.67
C ARG A 122 -12.30 -16.86 -8.14
N ARG A 123 -12.76 -15.76 -8.73
CA ARG A 123 -12.44 -15.39 -10.12
C ARG A 123 -10.97 -15.00 -10.30
N SER A 124 -10.38 -14.26 -9.35
CA SER A 124 -8.95 -13.90 -9.32
C SER A 124 -8.08 -15.16 -9.44
N ARG A 125 -8.37 -16.18 -8.62
CA ARG A 125 -7.63 -17.44 -8.62
C ARG A 125 -7.67 -18.16 -9.96
N ARG A 126 -8.86 -18.30 -10.57
CA ARG A 126 -9.02 -18.95 -11.88
C ARG A 126 -8.24 -18.21 -12.98
N LEU A 127 -8.32 -16.87 -12.99
CA LEU A 127 -7.59 -16.02 -13.95
C LEU A 127 -6.07 -16.14 -13.76
N PHE A 128 -5.60 -16.23 -12.53
CA PHE A 128 -4.19 -16.39 -12.21
C PHE A 128 -3.65 -17.77 -12.66
N GLU A 129 -4.39 -18.84 -12.38
CA GLU A 129 -4.07 -20.20 -12.85
C GLU A 129 -4.00 -20.24 -14.39
N THR A 130 -4.96 -19.59 -15.07
CA THR A 130 -4.97 -19.42 -16.52
C THR A 130 -3.74 -18.66 -17.04
N ALA A 131 -3.32 -17.60 -16.33
CA ALA A 131 -2.23 -16.76 -16.80
C ALA A 131 -0.84 -17.39 -16.63
N ILE A 132 -0.67 -18.28 -15.65
CA ILE A 132 0.60 -18.98 -15.39
C ILE A 132 0.71 -20.27 -16.19
N SER A 133 -0.41 -20.91 -16.54
CA SER A 133 -0.38 -22.18 -17.25
C SER A 133 0.39 -22.09 -18.57
N PRO A 134 1.46 -22.89 -18.77
CA PRO A 134 2.21 -22.90 -20.02
C PRO A 134 1.42 -23.56 -21.17
N ARG A 135 0.39 -24.35 -20.83
CA ARG A 135 -0.47 -25.06 -21.80
C ARG A 135 -1.41 -24.14 -22.57
N ILE A 136 -1.56 -22.89 -22.14
CA ILE A 136 -2.53 -21.94 -22.70
C ILE A 136 -1.80 -20.99 -23.66
N PRO A 137 -2.38 -20.69 -24.85
CA PRO A 137 -1.77 -19.80 -25.82
C PRO A 137 -1.50 -18.41 -25.23
N VAL A 138 -0.40 -17.80 -25.67
CA VAL A 138 0.12 -16.52 -25.13
C VAL A 138 -0.93 -15.40 -25.18
N TYR A 139 -1.74 -15.33 -26.23
CA TYR A 139 -2.82 -14.35 -26.36
C TYR A 139 -3.84 -14.46 -25.21
N ARG A 140 -4.34 -15.68 -24.93
CA ARG A 140 -5.29 -15.93 -23.84
C ARG A 140 -4.67 -15.66 -22.48
N ARG A 141 -3.39 -15.98 -22.27
CA ARG A 141 -2.66 -15.64 -21.04
C ARG A 141 -2.59 -14.13 -20.80
N ARG A 142 -2.25 -13.37 -21.84
CA ARG A 142 -2.20 -11.89 -21.77
C ARG A 142 -3.59 -11.31 -21.47
N GLN A 143 -4.65 -11.84 -22.08
CA GLN A 143 -6.01 -11.41 -21.82
C GLN A 143 -6.45 -11.73 -20.38
N ALA A 144 -6.18 -12.94 -19.90
CA ALA A 144 -6.44 -13.34 -18.51
C ALA A 144 -5.69 -12.43 -17.52
N TRP A 145 -4.43 -12.08 -17.81
CA TRP A 145 -3.66 -11.14 -17.01
C TRP A 145 -4.27 -9.73 -16.98
N LYS A 146 -4.69 -9.19 -18.14
CA LYS A 146 -5.39 -7.89 -18.22
C LYS A 146 -6.70 -7.90 -17.41
N GLN A 147 -7.46 -9.01 -17.46
CA GLN A 147 -8.68 -9.15 -16.67
C GLN A 147 -8.37 -9.25 -15.17
N LEU A 148 -7.34 -9.99 -14.79
CA LEU A 148 -6.87 -10.11 -13.41
C LEU A 148 -6.52 -8.74 -12.82
N LEU A 149 -5.74 -7.92 -13.54
CA LEU A 149 -5.38 -6.58 -13.09
C LEU A 149 -6.61 -5.67 -12.91
N ARG A 150 -7.58 -5.72 -13.84
CA ARG A 150 -8.83 -4.95 -13.73
C ARG A 150 -9.66 -5.40 -12.52
N LEU A 151 -9.74 -6.70 -12.27
CA LEU A 151 -10.43 -7.26 -11.11
C LEU A 151 -9.75 -6.83 -9.81
N ARG A 152 -8.42 -6.93 -9.72
CA ARG A 152 -7.65 -6.48 -8.55
C ARG A 152 -7.86 -4.99 -8.26
N ARG A 153 -7.88 -4.13 -9.28
CA ARG A 153 -8.20 -2.70 -9.12
C ARG A 153 -9.62 -2.45 -8.62
N ARG A 154 -10.60 -3.26 -9.03
CA ARG A 154 -11.98 -3.19 -8.51
C ARG A 154 -12.04 -3.61 -7.05
N ALA A 155 -11.42 -4.74 -6.70
CA ALA A 155 -11.34 -5.22 -5.32
C ALA A 155 -10.61 -4.22 -4.41
N ALA A 156 -9.52 -3.60 -4.90
CA ALA A 156 -8.80 -2.57 -4.16
C ALA A 156 -9.68 -1.36 -3.82
N ARG A 157 -10.53 -0.89 -4.74
CA ARG A 157 -11.47 0.21 -4.49
C ARG A 157 -12.51 -0.15 -3.43
N LEU A 158 -13.12 -1.33 -3.53
CA LEU A 158 -14.08 -1.82 -2.54
C LEU A 158 -13.46 -1.90 -1.13
N VAL A 159 -12.22 -2.38 -1.05
CA VAL A 159 -11.50 -2.45 0.24
C VAL A 159 -11.07 -1.07 0.74
N GLU A 160 -10.75 -0.13 -0.17
CA GLU A 160 -10.43 1.26 0.16
C GLU A 160 -11.63 1.98 0.78
N GLU A 161 -12.83 1.76 0.26
CA GLU A 161 -14.09 2.32 0.76
C GLU A 161 -14.43 1.87 2.20
N MET A 162 -13.94 0.71 2.63
CA MET A 162 -14.10 0.23 4.00
C MET A 162 -13.18 0.95 5.01
N GLY A 163 -12.16 1.68 4.55
CA GLY A 163 -11.32 2.50 5.42
C GLY A 163 -10.44 1.71 6.40
N ILE A 164 -9.69 0.70 5.94
CA ILE A 164 -8.78 -0.04 6.83
C ILE A 164 -7.68 0.88 7.38
N ARG A 165 -7.41 0.79 8.70
CA ARG A 165 -6.35 1.55 9.37
C ARG A 165 -4.96 1.30 8.75
N SER A 166 -4.23 2.37 8.48
CA SER A 166 -2.89 2.36 7.86
C SER A 166 -1.84 1.51 8.60
N ARG A 167 -1.90 1.47 9.94
CA ARG A 167 -1.00 0.65 10.77
C ARG A 167 -1.02 -0.83 10.39
N ARG A 168 -2.19 -1.39 10.10
CA ARG A 168 -2.31 -2.81 9.73
C ARG A 168 -1.75 -3.07 8.33
N LEU A 169 -1.94 -2.12 7.41
CA LEU A 169 -1.39 -2.21 6.06
C LEU A 169 0.15 -2.22 6.08
N ARG A 170 0.79 -1.40 6.92
CA ARG A 170 2.26 -1.42 7.11
C ARG A 170 2.77 -2.78 7.61
N GLN A 171 2.13 -3.35 8.63
CA GLN A 171 2.49 -4.68 9.13
C GLN A 171 2.39 -5.78 8.06
N TRP A 172 1.42 -5.68 7.16
CA TRP A 172 1.29 -6.62 6.05
C TRP A 172 2.32 -6.39 4.95
N LEU A 173 2.70 -5.14 4.69
CA LEU A 173 3.79 -4.81 3.77
C LEU A 173 5.11 -5.44 4.24
N GLU A 174 5.48 -5.29 5.50
CA GLU A 174 6.70 -5.88 6.08
C GLU A 174 6.71 -7.41 5.91
N ARG A 175 5.57 -8.07 6.19
CA ARG A 175 5.43 -9.51 5.98
C ARG A 175 5.56 -9.91 4.52
N MET A 176 5.08 -9.08 3.60
CA MET A 176 5.19 -9.33 2.17
C MET A 176 6.63 -9.15 1.67
N GLN A 177 7.35 -8.16 2.20
CA GLN A 177 8.78 -7.95 1.92
C GLN A 177 9.60 -9.18 2.33
N ARG A 178 9.37 -9.72 3.54
CA ARG A 178 10.02 -10.96 3.99
C ARG A 178 9.69 -12.15 3.09
N ALA A 179 8.43 -12.26 2.65
CA ALA A 179 8.02 -13.31 1.72
C ALA A 179 8.66 -13.17 0.33
N ALA A 180 8.90 -11.93 -0.12
CA ALA A 180 9.60 -11.65 -1.36
C ALA A 180 11.07 -12.09 -1.29
N GLN A 181 11.78 -11.67 -0.24
CA GLN A 181 13.16 -12.08 0.03
C GLN A 181 13.28 -13.62 0.07
N TYR A 182 12.32 -14.30 0.70
CA TYR A 182 12.28 -15.75 0.73
C TYR A 182 12.07 -16.37 -0.66
N MET A 183 11.22 -15.80 -1.52
CA MET A 183 11.09 -16.26 -2.92
C MET A 183 12.38 -16.10 -3.71
N ASP A 184 13.05 -14.97 -3.54
CA ASP A 184 14.29 -14.67 -4.27
C ASP A 184 15.40 -15.63 -3.83
N ALA A 185 15.50 -15.91 -2.52
CA ALA A 185 16.40 -16.94 -1.99
C ALA A 185 16.10 -18.34 -2.55
N LEU A 186 14.83 -18.75 -2.59
CA LEU A 186 14.42 -20.04 -3.17
C LEU A 186 14.72 -20.11 -4.68
N ALA A 187 14.56 -19.01 -5.39
CA ALA A 187 14.90 -18.92 -6.81
C ALA A 187 16.42 -19.06 -7.04
N ALA A 188 17.23 -18.43 -6.19
CA ALA A 188 18.68 -18.53 -6.22
C ALA A 188 19.18 -19.95 -5.90
N GLN A 189 18.53 -20.64 -4.95
CA GLN A 189 18.83 -22.03 -4.58
C GLN A 189 18.34 -23.08 -5.60
N GLY A 190 17.59 -22.67 -6.63
CA GLY A 190 17.08 -23.57 -7.66
C GLY A 190 15.91 -24.46 -7.22
N GLU A 191 15.26 -24.19 -6.08
CA GLU A 191 14.17 -25.00 -5.52
C GLU A 191 12.81 -24.76 -6.22
N ARG A 192 12.73 -25.11 -7.51
CA ARG A 192 11.57 -24.82 -8.38
C ARG A 192 10.24 -25.33 -7.83
N GLN A 193 10.22 -26.49 -7.18
CA GLN A 193 9.00 -27.07 -6.63
C GLN A 193 8.44 -26.25 -5.45
N ARG A 194 9.32 -25.84 -4.52
CA ARG A 194 8.93 -25.02 -3.36
C ARG A 194 8.51 -23.63 -3.80
N LEU A 195 9.25 -23.03 -4.73
CA LEU A 195 8.89 -21.75 -5.37
C LEU A 195 7.50 -21.83 -6.02
N ALA A 196 7.21 -22.86 -6.81
CA ALA A 196 5.92 -23.02 -7.49
C ALA A 196 4.76 -23.17 -6.49
N ARG A 197 4.97 -23.91 -5.39
CA ARG A 197 3.98 -24.01 -4.30
C ARG A 197 3.73 -22.64 -3.65
N LEU A 198 4.80 -21.88 -3.39
CA LEU A 198 4.69 -20.56 -2.77
C LEU A 198 3.98 -19.55 -3.69
N VAL A 199 4.33 -19.51 -4.98
CA VAL A 199 3.68 -18.66 -5.99
C VAL A 199 2.18 -18.95 -6.08
N ARG A 200 1.78 -20.22 -6.08
CA ARG A 200 0.35 -20.60 -6.07
C ARG A 200 -0.36 -20.15 -4.79
N ARG A 201 0.31 -20.21 -3.64
CA ARG A 201 -0.23 -19.79 -2.35
C ARG A 201 -0.39 -18.27 -2.24
N LEU A 202 0.60 -17.52 -2.72
CA LEU A 202 0.62 -16.06 -2.67
C LEU A 202 -0.15 -15.40 -3.82
N GLN A 203 -0.41 -16.15 -4.90
CA GLN A 203 -0.97 -15.65 -6.16
C GLN A 203 -0.17 -14.49 -6.77
N GLU A 204 1.14 -14.49 -6.56
CA GLU A 204 2.07 -13.51 -7.11
C GLU A 204 3.31 -14.21 -7.64
N THR A 205 3.87 -13.70 -8.74
CA THR A 205 5.17 -14.15 -9.26
C THR A 205 6.30 -13.29 -8.69
N PRO A 206 7.54 -13.80 -8.57
CA PRO A 206 8.66 -13.02 -8.02
C PRO A 206 8.91 -11.73 -8.80
N ARG A 207 8.83 -11.78 -10.14
CA ARG A 207 8.98 -10.59 -11.00
C ARG A 207 7.88 -9.54 -10.78
N THR A 208 6.64 -9.98 -10.61
CA THR A 208 5.52 -9.04 -10.39
C THR A 208 5.58 -8.45 -8.99
N LEU A 209 6.02 -9.25 -8.02
CA LEU A 209 6.19 -8.79 -6.65
C LEU A 209 7.33 -7.78 -6.52
N GLY A 210 8.48 -8.02 -7.16
CA GLY A 210 9.60 -7.08 -7.15
C GLY A 210 9.22 -5.72 -7.77
N ARG A 211 8.54 -5.72 -8.92
CA ARG A 211 8.02 -4.49 -9.53
C ARG A 211 7.03 -3.75 -8.63
N TRP A 212 6.16 -4.49 -7.96
CA TRP A 212 5.20 -3.92 -7.03
C TRP A 212 5.89 -3.34 -5.79
N LEU A 213 6.86 -4.05 -5.21
CA LEU A 213 7.64 -3.57 -4.06
C LEU A 213 8.40 -2.28 -4.39
N ALA A 214 9.07 -2.23 -5.54
CA ALA A 214 9.75 -1.03 -6.00
C ALA A 214 8.76 0.16 -6.14
N ALA A 215 7.57 -0.08 -6.68
CA ALA A 215 6.53 0.95 -6.80
C ALA A 215 5.92 1.38 -5.44
N VAL A 216 5.89 0.48 -4.44
CA VAL A 216 5.45 0.83 -3.08
C VAL A 216 6.52 1.65 -2.38
N GLN A 217 7.79 1.25 -2.48
CA GLN A 217 8.91 1.92 -1.84
C GLN A 217 9.12 3.33 -2.39
N SER A 218 9.05 3.53 -3.71
CA SER A 218 9.16 4.88 -4.29
C SER A 218 8.04 5.82 -3.82
N ARG A 219 6.83 5.28 -3.59
CA ARG A 219 5.68 6.04 -3.07
C ARG A 219 5.73 6.23 -1.56
N GLN A 220 6.47 5.40 -0.83
CA GLN A 220 6.72 5.56 0.59
C GLN A 220 7.82 6.59 0.85
N ALA A 221 8.86 6.63 0.01
CA ALA A 221 9.89 7.67 0.07
C ALA A 221 9.37 9.07 -0.27
N ALA A 222 8.26 9.17 -1.01
CA ALA A 222 7.55 10.43 -1.23
C ALA A 222 6.63 10.82 -0.05
N PHE A 223 6.57 10.00 1.01
CA PHE A 223 5.71 10.19 2.18
C PHE A 223 6.52 10.41 3.47
N GLU A 224 7.72 9.84 3.57
CA GLU A 224 8.68 10.03 4.67
C GLU A 224 9.59 11.23 4.39
#